data_AF-W1XF23-F1
#
_entry.id   AF-W1XF23-F1
#
_cell.length_a   1.000
_cell.length_b   1.000
_cell.length_c   1.000
_cell.angle_alpha   90.00
_cell.angle_beta   90.00
_cell.angle_gamma   90.00
#
_symmetry.space_group_name_H-M   'P 1'
#
loop_
_entity.id
_entity.type
_entity.pdbx_description
1 polymer ?
#
loop_
_entity_poly.entity_id
_entity_poly.type
_entity_poly.pdbx_seq_one_letter_code
_entity_poly.pdbx_strand_id
1 'polypeptide(L)' 'LETVHKLNKEEGITIVYITHFMEEAVTADRVVVMKNGVKLHDGTPREIFSHVDTLKGLGLDVPVASEIAFKLN' A
#
# COMPACT_ATOMS: atom_id res chain seq x y z
N LEU A 1 9.43 10.67 2.27
CA LEU A 1 8.19 11.16 1.61
C LEU A 1 7.75 12.57 2.04
N GLU A 2 8.52 13.30 2.84
CA GLU A 2 8.09 14.61 3.38
C GLU A 2 7.69 15.62 2.30
N THR A 3 8.52 15.84 1.27
CA THR A 3 8.19 16.74 0.16
C THR A 3 6.93 16.30 -0.61
N VAL A 4 6.77 14.99 -0.82
CA VAL A 4 5.61 14.41 -1.50
C VAL A 4 4.33 14.69 -0.69
N HIS A 5 4.36 14.45 0.61
CA HIS A 5 3.24 14.74 1.49
C HIS A 5 2.92 16.22 1.57
N LYS A 6 3.94 17.09 1.57
CA LYS A 6 3.74 18.55 1.53
C LYS A 6 2.98 18.97 0.28
N LEU A 7 3.43 18.56 -0.90
CA LEU A 7 2.76 18.84 -2.17
C LEU A 7 1.32 18.31 -2.19
N ASN A 8 1.08 17.14 -1.61
CA ASN A 8 -0.26 16.56 -1.56
C ASN A 8 -1.20 17.26 -0.57
N LYS A 9 -0.76 17.46 0.67
CA LYS A 9 -1.59 17.94 1.79
C LYS A 9 -1.71 19.47 1.83
N GLU A 10 -0.64 20.20 1.49
CA GLU A 10 -0.61 21.67 1.58
C GLU A 10 -0.97 22.32 0.24
N GLU A 11 -0.44 21.80 -0.87
CA GLU A 11 -0.65 22.38 -2.21
C GLU A 11 -1.82 21.72 -2.98
N GLY A 12 -2.46 20.70 -2.40
CA GLY A 12 -3.62 20.01 -3.00
C GLY A 12 -3.29 19.21 -4.26
N ILE A 13 -2.01 18.88 -4.50
CA ILE A 13 -1.58 18.16 -5.70
C ILE A 13 -1.90 16.67 -5.56
N THR A 14 -2.56 16.10 -6.56
CA THR A 14 -2.75 14.64 -6.63
C THR A 14 -1.45 13.98 -7.06
N ILE A 15 -0.97 13.01 -6.27
CA ILE A 15 0.29 12.32 -6.53
C ILE A 15 0.01 10.84 -6.80
N VAL A 16 0.55 10.35 -7.91
CA VAL A 16 0.62 8.91 -8.20
C VAL A 16 2.05 8.47 -7.91
N TYR A 17 2.21 7.57 -6.96
CA TYR A 17 3.50 7.09 -6.50
C TYR A 17 3.60 5.56 -6.67
N ILE A 18 4.68 5.10 -7.28
CA ILE A 18 4.96 3.68 -7.51
C ILE A 18 6.12 3.30 -6.61
N THR A 19 5.90 2.35 -5.71
CA THR A 19 6.91 1.88 -4.77
C THR A 19 6.79 0.37 -4.54
N HIS A 20 7.90 -0.22 -4.12
CA HIS A 20 7.96 -1.59 -3.61
C HIS A 20 8.11 -1.63 -2.09
N PHE A 21 8.21 -0.47 -1.43
CA PHE A 21 8.29 -0.36 0.02
C PHE A 21 6.89 -0.21 0.62
N MET A 22 6.46 -1.20 1.39
CA MET A 22 5.11 -1.22 1.94
C MET A 22 4.88 -0.09 2.96
N GLU A 23 5.91 0.29 3.72
CA GLU A 23 5.84 1.42 4.66
C GLU A 23 5.49 2.74 3.98
N GLU A 24 5.90 2.92 2.72
CA GLU A 24 5.52 4.09 1.92
C GLU A 24 4.08 3.98 1.40
N ALA A 25 3.64 2.78 1.02
CA ALA A 25 2.28 2.54 0.58
C ALA A 25 1.25 2.67 1.73
N VAL A 26 1.66 2.42 2.98
CA VAL A 26 0.81 2.62 4.18
C VAL A 26 0.39 4.07 4.37
N THR A 27 1.21 5.03 3.94
CA THR A 27 0.92 6.47 4.11
C THR A 27 0.04 7.05 3.00
N ALA A 28 -0.28 6.26 1.97
CA ALA A 28 -1.13 6.69 0.87
C ALA A 28 -2.62 6.69 1.25
N ASP A 29 -3.41 7.55 0.60
CA ASP A 29 -4.88 7.52 0.78
C ASP A 29 -5.53 6.32 0.08
N ARG A 30 -4.90 5.82 -0.98
CA ARG A 30 -5.36 4.72 -1.83
C ARG A 30 -4.17 3.92 -2.35
N VAL A 31 -4.30 2.60 -2.35
CA VAL A 31 -3.30 1.65 -2.85
C VAL A 31 -3.92 0.81 -3.95
N VAL A 32 -3.19 0.67 -5.06
CA VAL A 32 -3.59 -0.16 -6.20
C VAL A 32 -2.53 -1.23 -6.40
N VAL A 33 -2.95 -2.49 -6.35
CA VAL A 33 -2.09 -3.65 -6.58
C VAL A 33 -2.23 -4.09 -8.03
N MET A 34 -1.11 -4.19 -8.73
CA MET A 34 -1.06 -4.61 -10.13
C MET A 34 -0.24 -5.89 -10.30
N LYS A 35 -0.68 -6.79 -11.19
CA LYS A 35 0.08 -7.96 -11.61
C LYS A 35 -0.17 -8.24 -13.09
N ASN A 36 0.89 -8.49 -13.84
CA ASN A 36 0.81 -8.84 -15.27
C ASN A 36 -0.06 -7.87 -16.10
N GLY A 37 0.03 -6.57 -15.82
CA GLY A 37 -0.76 -5.53 -16.50
C GLY A 37 -2.23 -5.43 -16.07
N VAL A 38 -2.67 -6.21 -15.09
CA VAL A 38 -4.04 -6.21 -14.56
C VAL A 38 -4.07 -5.61 -13.16
N LYS A 39 -5.11 -4.82 -12.88
CA LYS A 39 -5.43 -4.33 -11.54
C LYS A 39 -6.07 -5.44 -10.72
N LEU A 40 -5.39 -5.90 -9.66
CA LEU A 40 -5.88 -6.96 -8.78
C LEU A 40 -6.69 -6.41 -7.61
N HIS A 41 -6.15 -5.41 -6.92
CA HIS A 41 -6.82 -4.79 -5.77
C HIS A 41 -6.72 -3.27 -5.85
N ASP A 42 -7.69 -2.60 -5.26
CA ASP A 42 -7.88 -1.16 -5.33
C ASP A 42 -8.70 -0.71 -4.12
N GLY A 43 -8.08 0.01 -3.18
CA GLY A 43 -8.73 0.38 -1.93
C GLY A 43 -7.82 1.16 -1.00
N THR A 44 -8.25 1.33 0.25
CA THR A 44 -7.42 1.94 1.29
C THR A 44 -6.27 1.02 1.69
N PRO A 45 -5.15 1.53 2.23
CA PRO A 45 -4.06 0.70 2.72
C PRO A 45 -4.54 -0.39 3.70
N ARG A 46 -5.50 -0.06 4.57
CA ARG A 46 -6.07 -1.01 5.54
C ARG A 46 -6.78 -2.18 4.86
N GLU A 47 -7.57 -1.91 3.84
CA GLU A 47 -8.29 -2.95 3.08
C GLU A 47 -7.32 -3.79 2.24
N ILE A 48 -6.27 -3.19 1.69
CA ILE A 48 -5.28 -3.93 0.89
C ILE A 48 -4.45 -4.84 1.80
N PHE A 49 -3.86 -4.29 2.87
CA PHE A 49 -2.94 -5.02 3.74
C PHE A 49 -3.60 -5.97 4.73
N SER A 50 -4.94 -6.04 4.77
CA SER A 50 -5.64 -7.12 5.48
C SER A 50 -5.60 -8.45 4.71
N HIS A 51 -5.32 -8.43 3.40
CA HIS A 51 -5.24 -9.64 2.56
C HIS A 51 -3.83 -10.23 2.53
N VAL A 52 -3.25 -10.51 3.70
CA VAL A 52 -1.83 -10.89 3.86
C VAL A 52 -1.45 -12.11 3.00
N ASP A 53 -2.25 -13.19 3.04
CA ASP A 53 -1.97 -14.41 2.27
C ASP A 53 -1.98 -14.17 0.76
N THR A 54 -2.93 -13.34 0.30
CA THR A 54 -3.05 -13.01 -1.13
C THR A 54 -1.84 -12.20 -1.58
N LEU A 55 -1.48 -11.15 -0.84
CA LEU A 55 -0.33 -10.31 -1.18
C LEU A 55 0.98 -11.09 -1.19
N LYS A 56 1.22 -11.94 -0.17
CA LYS A 56 2.39 -12.83 -0.14
C LYS A 56 2.41 -13.81 -1.30
N GLY A 57 1.27 -14.40 -1.66
CA GLY A 57 1.14 -15.27 -2.83
C GLY A 57 1.37 -14.57 -4.18
N LEU A 58 1.26 -13.24 -4.22
CA LEU A 58 1.59 -12.43 -5.39
C LEU A 58 3.08 -12.06 -5.46
N GLY A 59 3.88 -12.41 -4.45
CA GLY A 59 5.29 -12.04 -4.32
C GLY A 59 5.48 -10.63 -3.76
N LEU A 60 4.43 -10.04 -3.17
CA LEU A 60 4.50 -8.76 -2.48
C LEU A 60 4.74 -8.99 -0.99
N ASP A 61 5.47 -8.08 -0.36
CA ASP A 61 5.59 -8.06 1.09
C ASP A 61 4.39 -7.31 1.71
N VAL A 62 4.26 -7.37 3.04
CA VAL A 62 3.27 -6.59 3.79
C VAL A 62 3.96 -5.80 4.91
N PRO A 63 3.36 -4.70 5.40
CA PRO A 63 3.89 -4.01 6.58
C PRO A 63 4.04 -4.96 7.77
N VAL A 64 5.08 -4.77 8.57
CA VAL A 64 5.39 -5.65 9.72
C VAL A 64 4.21 -5.72 10.69
N ALA A 65 3.50 -4.60 10.88
CA ALA A 65 2.30 -4.54 11.71
C ALA A 65 1.21 -5.51 11.22
N SER A 66 0.99 -5.59 9.90
CA SER A 66 0.03 -6.53 9.30
C SER A 66 0.49 -7.98 9.45
N GLU A 67 1.78 -8.25 9.33
CA GLU A 67 2.32 -9.60 9.49
C GLU A 67 2.16 -10.12 10.92
N ILE A 68 2.48 -9.29 11.92
CA ILE A 68 2.33 -9.67 13.33
C ILE A 68 0.84 -9.85 13.67
N ALA A 69 -0.02 -8.93 13.24
CA ALA A 69 -1.47 -9.04 13.45
C ALA A 69 -2.05 -10.33 12.84
N PHE A 70 -1.53 -10.76 11.69
CA PHE A 70 -1.92 -12.02 11.06
C PHE A 70 -1.46 -13.25 11.84
N LYS A 71 -0.23 -13.24 12.39
CA LYS A 71 0.33 -14.38 13.15
C LYS A 71 -0.28 -14.56 14.55
N LEU A 72 -0.94 -13.53 15.09
CA LEU A 72 -1.52 -13.53 16.44
C LEU A 72 -3.03 -13.82 16.48
N ASN A 73 -3.68 -13.91 15.31
CA ASN A 73 -5.04 -14.43 15.16
C ASN A 73 -5.02 -15.95 14.95
#